data_AF-D8MP75-F1
#
_entry.id   AF-D8MP75-F1
#
_cell.length_a   1.000
_cell.length_b   1.000
_cell.length_c   1.000
_cell.angle_alpha   90.00
_cell.angle_beta   90.00
_cell.angle_gamma   90.00
#
_symmetry.space_group_name_H-M   'P 1'
#
loop_
_entity.id
_entity.type
_entity.pdbx_description
1 polymer ?
#
loop_
_entity_poly.entity_id
_entity_poly.type
_entity_poly.pdbx_seq_one_letter_code
_entity_poly.pdbx_strand_id
1 'polypeptide(L)'
;MDDFDTIRSSRNFLNTYNVFTTSEPAGFLYVEDASDRLFWEGLVKSVCPGRYRVMPYSQGGAEAKRSLEREYVNLHQDFIVGVDSDYDYLCSNRNEFAEKLSTTKYVLHTFYYSRESHINSSEAINHILECFHLHTYPENQLQLSLEKYADTIYPALSLFSWLHNNEPQAHPENLFNIVTHLPDGHRLLNADLTVNENTIIEVKKKVDEYIHTYNKQINDNENYNSHLELLLQRGINKHNAHLFINGHYLLEGILLPILKMVVMAGQNQDKAWVEQNYEGEAIGQRKRQVVNHYKENCNTSTLVFQCTAYHSGFFWQRIAEKMRIIIGMP
;
A
#
# COMPACT_ATOMS: atom_id res chain seq x y z
N MET A 1 -10.76 -31.39 1.24
CA MET A 1 -9.81 -30.77 2.19
C MET A 1 -9.04 -31.92 2.79
N ASP A 2 -7.76 -32.02 2.47
CA ASP A 2 -6.93 -33.12 2.97
C ASP A 2 -6.78 -32.98 4.49
N ASP A 3 -6.91 -34.11 5.19
CA ASP A 3 -6.82 -34.27 6.65
C ASP A 3 -5.57 -33.58 7.25
N PHE A 4 -4.52 -33.43 6.44
CA PHE A 4 -3.24 -32.83 6.82
C PHE A 4 -3.29 -31.32 7.06
N ASP A 5 -4.04 -30.55 6.25
CA ASP A 5 -4.14 -29.09 6.41
C ASP A 5 -4.91 -28.72 7.68
N THR A 6 -5.95 -29.50 7.99
CA THR A 6 -6.72 -29.39 9.24
C THR A 6 -5.87 -29.75 10.46
N ILE A 7 -4.99 -30.75 10.35
CA ILE A 7 -4.05 -31.08 11.42
C ILE A 7 -3.07 -29.93 11.64
N ARG A 8 -2.52 -29.33 10.58
CA ARG A 8 -1.53 -28.25 10.67
C ARG A 8 -2.09 -26.96 11.29
N SER A 9 -3.36 -26.65 11.03
CA SER A 9 -4.07 -25.50 11.60
C SER A 9 -4.58 -25.74 13.04
N SER A 10 -4.53 -27.00 13.52
CA SER A 10 -5.02 -27.37 14.84
C SER A 10 -4.17 -26.78 15.98
N ARG A 11 -4.83 -26.41 17.08
CA ARG A 11 -4.17 -25.89 18.28
C ARG A 11 -3.13 -26.85 18.85
N ASN A 12 -3.40 -28.16 18.79
CA ASN A 12 -2.48 -29.19 19.28
C ASN A 12 -1.19 -29.23 18.47
N PHE A 13 -1.29 -29.16 17.14
CA PHE A 13 -0.13 -29.12 16.27
C PHE A 13 0.70 -27.85 16.53
N LEU A 14 0.06 -26.68 16.54
CA LEU A 14 0.73 -25.39 16.75
C LEU A 14 1.42 -25.32 18.13
N ASN A 15 0.77 -25.81 19.19
CA ASN A 15 1.38 -25.90 20.52
C ASN A 15 2.57 -26.85 20.55
N THR A 16 2.46 -28.01 19.89
CA THR A 16 3.55 -28.98 19.79
C THR A 16 4.74 -28.39 19.03
N TYR A 17 4.48 -27.74 17.89
CA TYR A 17 5.49 -27.06 17.10
C TYR A 17 6.21 -25.95 17.88
N ASN A 18 5.47 -25.17 18.69
CA ASN A 18 6.04 -24.18 19.60
C ASN A 18 7.04 -24.79 20.59
N VAL A 19 6.68 -25.92 21.21
CA VAL A 19 7.55 -26.63 22.17
C VAL A 19 8.85 -27.12 21.52
N PHE A 20 8.78 -27.58 20.26
CA PHE A 20 9.96 -28.09 19.56
C PHE A 20 10.88 -27.00 19.00
N THR A 21 10.33 -25.84 18.67
CA THR A 21 11.09 -24.77 18.00
C THR A 21 11.59 -23.69 18.95
N THR A 22 10.99 -23.56 20.14
CA THR A 22 11.23 -22.41 21.02
C THR A 22 10.87 -22.65 22.49
N SER A 23 11.40 -21.81 23.37
CA SER A 23 11.14 -21.82 24.81
C SER A 23 9.86 -21.09 25.25
N GLU A 24 9.28 -20.20 24.43
CA GLU A 24 8.08 -19.43 24.79
C GLU A 24 6.89 -19.75 23.85
N PRO A 25 5.68 -20.06 24.38
CA PRO A 25 4.51 -20.30 23.54
C PRO A 25 4.03 -19.00 22.85
N ALA A 26 3.83 -19.04 21.53
CA ALA A 26 3.29 -17.93 20.74
C ALA A 26 2.22 -18.40 19.75
N GLY A 27 1.24 -17.55 19.43
CA GLY A 27 0.36 -17.79 18.28
C GLY A 27 1.10 -17.63 16.96
N PHE A 28 0.47 -18.00 15.85
CA PHE A 28 1.01 -17.80 14.51
C PHE A 28 0.19 -16.79 13.72
N LEU A 29 0.88 -15.80 13.16
CA LEU A 29 0.37 -14.88 12.15
C LEU A 29 0.96 -15.29 10.80
N TYR A 30 0.19 -16.02 10.00
CA TYR A 30 0.66 -16.45 8.69
C TYR A 30 0.46 -15.37 7.64
N VAL A 31 1.48 -15.17 6.81
CA VAL A 31 1.49 -14.19 5.71
C VAL A 31 1.72 -14.90 4.38
N GLU A 32 1.37 -14.26 3.26
CA GLU A 32 1.46 -14.90 1.94
C GLU A 32 2.90 -15.25 1.56
N ASP A 33 3.79 -14.26 1.69
CA ASP A 33 5.20 -14.36 1.30
C ASP A 33 6.17 -13.84 2.39
N ALA A 34 7.42 -14.30 2.32
CA ALA A 34 8.47 -13.87 3.25
C ALA A 34 8.78 -12.37 3.15
N SER A 35 8.52 -11.75 1.99
CA SER A 35 8.71 -10.32 1.82
C SER A 35 7.79 -9.52 2.74
N ASP A 36 6.55 -9.97 3.00
CA ASP A 36 5.56 -9.28 3.85
C ASP A 36 5.88 -9.30 5.34
N ARG A 37 6.79 -10.19 5.74
CA ARG A 37 7.12 -10.47 7.14
C ARG A 37 7.38 -9.19 7.94
N LEU A 38 8.19 -8.27 7.43
CA LEU A 38 8.59 -7.06 8.17
C LEU A 38 7.41 -6.11 8.47
N PHE A 39 6.44 -6.01 7.55
CA PHE A 39 5.25 -5.18 7.73
C PHE A 39 4.42 -5.72 8.91
N TRP A 40 4.14 -7.02 8.89
CA TRP A 40 3.35 -7.69 9.92
C TRP A 40 4.10 -7.84 11.26
N GLU A 41 5.43 -8.02 11.24
CA GLU A 41 6.25 -7.99 12.45
C GLU A 41 6.23 -6.61 13.12
N GLY A 42 6.23 -5.53 12.32
CA GLY A 42 6.06 -4.17 12.83
C GLY A 42 4.75 -3.99 13.57
N LEU A 43 3.66 -4.57 13.06
CA LEU A 43 2.36 -4.58 13.73
C LEU A 43 2.42 -5.36 15.04
N VAL A 44 2.91 -6.61 15.02
CA VAL A 44 3.00 -7.46 16.23
C VAL A 44 3.85 -6.77 17.29
N LYS A 45 5.01 -6.23 16.92
CA LYS A 45 5.93 -5.54 17.83
C LYS A 45 5.32 -4.27 18.44
N SER A 46 4.44 -3.58 17.73
CA SER A 46 3.81 -2.36 18.24
C SER A 46 2.57 -2.63 19.10
N VAL A 47 1.79 -3.68 18.78
CA VAL A 47 0.50 -3.96 19.45
C VAL A 47 0.61 -5.02 20.54
N CYS A 48 1.26 -6.15 20.27
CA CYS A 48 1.36 -7.27 21.21
C CYS A 48 2.69 -8.03 21.08
N PRO A 49 3.80 -7.40 21.55
CA PRO A 49 5.14 -7.99 21.47
C PRO A 49 5.18 -9.43 22.00
N GLY A 50 5.74 -10.35 21.21
CA GLY A 50 5.92 -11.75 21.59
C GLY A 50 4.65 -12.63 21.51
N ARG A 51 3.44 -12.06 21.32
CA ARG A 51 2.19 -12.84 21.31
C ARG A 51 2.04 -13.71 20.06
N TYR A 52 2.51 -13.23 18.91
CA TYR A 52 2.47 -13.94 17.63
C TYR A 52 3.83 -14.00 16.96
N ARG A 53 4.07 -15.06 16.21
CA ARG A 53 5.18 -15.18 15.25
C ARG A 53 4.67 -14.99 13.85
N VAL A 54 5.37 -14.17 13.08
CA VAL A 54 5.04 -13.94 11.67
C VAL A 54 5.75 -14.99 10.83
N MET A 55 4.99 -15.79 10.11
CA MET A 55 5.51 -16.91 9.33
C MET A 55 4.95 -16.86 7.90
N PRO A 56 5.76 -17.01 6.85
CA PRO A 56 5.24 -17.19 5.51
C PRO A 56 4.48 -18.53 5.42
N TYR A 57 3.35 -18.54 4.73
CA TYR A 57 2.53 -19.73 4.52
C TYR A 57 3.11 -20.67 3.45
N SER A 58 3.83 -20.11 2.47
CA SER A 58 4.39 -20.84 1.33
C SER A 58 5.85 -20.44 1.04
N GLN A 59 6.47 -21.10 0.05
CA GLN A 59 7.73 -20.67 -0.56
C GLN A 59 7.55 -19.80 -1.83
N GLY A 60 6.37 -19.20 -2.03
CA GLY A 60 6.08 -18.21 -3.08
C GLY A 60 5.08 -18.68 -4.16
N GLY A 61 4.42 -17.71 -4.82
CA GLY A 61 3.57 -17.89 -6.02
C GLY A 61 2.06 -17.61 -5.84
N ALA A 62 1.30 -17.47 -6.93
CA ALA A 62 -0.15 -17.18 -6.89
C ALA A 62 -0.99 -18.30 -6.21
N GLU A 63 -0.49 -19.53 -6.21
CA GLU A 63 -1.09 -20.64 -5.46
C GLU A 63 -0.99 -20.45 -3.94
N ALA A 64 0.00 -19.66 -3.47
CA ALA A 64 0.18 -19.37 -2.05
C ALA A 64 -0.97 -18.56 -1.45
N LYS A 65 -1.37 -17.48 -2.13
CA LYS A 65 -2.50 -16.65 -1.70
C LYS A 65 -3.78 -17.45 -1.59
N ARG A 66 -4.13 -18.19 -2.66
CA ARG A 66 -5.32 -19.06 -2.67
C ARG A 66 -5.24 -20.17 -1.63
N SER A 67 -4.05 -20.65 -1.28
CA SER A 67 -3.87 -21.65 -0.22
C SER A 67 -4.05 -21.06 1.17
N LEU A 68 -3.54 -19.85 1.43
CA LEU A 68 -3.73 -19.13 2.69
C LEU A 68 -5.20 -18.71 2.88
N GLU A 69 -5.86 -18.24 1.83
CA GLU A 69 -7.28 -17.87 1.84
C GLU A 69 -8.20 -19.04 2.21
N ARG A 70 -7.85 -20.27 1.83
CA ARG A 70 -8.59 -21.49 2.23
C ARG A 70 -8.57 -21.73 3.74
N GLU A 71 -7.57 -21.22 4.44
CA GLU A 71 -7.48 -21.34 5.90
C GLU A 71 -8.39 -20.38 6.65
N TYR A 72 -9.04 -19.42 5.99
CA TYR A 72 -9.92 -18.44 6.65
C TYR A 72 -11.02 -19.11 7.50
N VAL A 73 -11.45 -20.32 7.14
CA VAL A 73 -12.44 -21.10 7.90
C VAL A 73 -11.88 -21.80 9.14
N ASN A 74 -10.56 -22.00 9.21
CA ASN A 74 -9.88 -22.71 10.29
C ASN A 74 -9.23 -21.77 11.32
N LEU A 75 -9.31 -20.45 11.10
CA LEU A 75 -8.63 -19.47 11.94
C LEU A 75 -9.23 -19.39 13.34
N HIS A 76 -8.36 -19.14 14.31
CA HIS A 76 -8.71 -18.94 15.71
C HIS A 76 -7.67 -18.06 16.40
N GLN A 77 -7.83 -17.80 17.70
CA GLN A 77 -6.97 -16.84 18.42
C GLN A 77 -5.47 -17.18 18.41
N ASP A 78 -5.05 -18.42 18.17
CA ASP A 78 -3.63 -18.79 18.09
C ASP A 78 -3.18 -19.07 16.63
N PHE A 79 -4.09 -18.97 15.66
CA PHE A 79 -3.83 -19.11 14.22
C PHE A 79 -4.59 -18.03 13.45
N ILE A 80 -3.88 -16.95 13.16
CA ILE A 80 -4.40 -15.79 12.44
C ILE A 80 -3.60 -15.57 11.15
N VAL A 81 -4.11 -14.71 10.27
CA VAL A 81 -3.46 -14.43 8.97
C VAL A 81 -3.34 -12.93 8.73
N GLY A 82 -2.33 -12.52 7.99
CA GLY A 82 -2.07 -11.15 7.56
C GLY A 82 -1.84 -11.12 6.05
N VAL A 83 -2.71 -10.44 5.32
CA VAL A 83 -2.71 -10.45 3.84
C VAL A 83 -2.79 -9.04 3.23
N ASP A 84 -2.30 -8.89 2.02
CA ASP A 84 -2.63 -7.73 1.21
C ASP A 84 -4.11 -7.81 0.79
N SER A 85 -4.79 -6.66 0.81
CA SER A 85 -6.22 -6.64 0.52
C SER A 85 -6.51 -6.76 -0.97
N ASP A 86 -5.53 -6.53 -1.85
CA ASP A 86 -5.71 -6.31 -3.28
C ASP A 86 -6.98 -5.49 -3.56
N TYR A 87 -7.87 -6.01 -4.41
CA TYR A 87 -9.20 -5.47 -4.60
C TYR A 87 -10.27 -6.13 -3.71
N ASP A 88 -9.95 -7.08 -2.84
CA ASP A 88 -10.92 -7.77 -1.99
C ASP A 88 -11.58 -6.85 -0.95
N TYR A 89 -10.84 -5.88 -0.39
CA TYR A 89 -11.45 -4.90 0.53
C TYR A 89 -12.35 -3.89 -0.20
N LEU A 90 -11.96 -3.51 -1.42
CA LEU A 90 -12.72 -2.61 -2.28
C LEU A 90 -13.97 -3.31 -2.84
N CYS A 91 -13.82 -4.58 -3.24
CA CYS A 91 -14.80 -5.42 -3.92
C CYS A 91 -15.15 -6.63 -3.05
N SER A 92 -15.69 -6.37 -1.85
CA SER A 92 -15.94 -7.40 -0.83
C SER A 92 -16.97 -8.46 -1.21
N ASN A 93 -17.76 -8.24 -2.27
CA ASN A 93 -18.85 -9.12 -2.66
C ASN A 93 -18.51 -9.96 -3.89
N ARG A 94 -17.30 -9.80 -4.45
CA ARG A 94 -16.90 -10.48 -5.70
C ARG A 94 -16.77 -11.99 -5.57
N ASN A 95 -16.46 -12.50 -4.37
CA ASN A 95 -16.34 -13.93 -4.05
C ASN A 95 -16.31 -14.15 -2.52
N GLU A 96 -16.37 -15.41 -2.10
CA GLU A 96 -16.38 -15.82 -0.69
C GLU A 96 -15.11 -15.42 0.09
N PHE A 97 -13.94 -15.42 -0.55
CA PHE A 97 -12.69 -15.02 0.10
C PHE A 97 -12.66 -13.52 0.38
N ALA A 98 -13.16 -12.69 -0.54
CA ALA A 98 -13.28 -11.25 -0.37
C ALA A 98 -14.24 -10.89 0.79
N GLU A 99 -15.35 -11.61 0.87
CA GLU A 99 -16.31 -11.47 1.96
C GLU A 99 -15.67 -11.86 3.29
N LYS A 100 -15.01 -13.03 3.35
CA LYS A 100 -14.33 -13.52 4.55
C LYS A 100 -13.19 -12.61 5.00
N LEU A 101 -12.44 -12.01 4.08
CA LEU A 101 -11.38 -11.05 4.42
C LEU A 101 -11.92 -9.88 5.27
N SER A 102 -13.13 -9.41 4.92
CA SER A 102 -13.78 -8.30 5.61
C SER A 102 -14.52 -8.72 6.89
N THR A 103 -15.14 -9.90 6.91
CA THR A 103 -16.03 -10.35 8.00
C THR A 103 -15.33 -11.21 9.07
N THR A 104 -14.24 -11.88 8.73
CA THR A 104 -13.55 -12.79 9.65
C THR A 104 -12.69 -12.01 10.62
N LYS A 105 -12.94 -12.21 11.92
CA LYS A 105 -12.20 -11.57 13.02
C LYS A 105 -10.69 -11.83 12.95
N TYR A 106 -10.30 -13.05 12.59
CA TYR A 106 -8.91 -13.52 12.63
C TYR A 106 -8.12 -13.28 11.33
N VAL A 107 -8.71 -12.60 10.35
CA VAL A 107 -8.01 -12.15 9.13
C VAL A 107 -7.60 -10.69 9.32
N LEU A 108 -6.31 -10.41 9.50
CA LEU A 108 -5.77 -9.08 9.34
C LEU A 108 -5.48 -8.83 7.85
N HIS A 109 -5.76 -7.62 7.39
CA HIS A 109 -5.45 -7.22 6.02
C HIS A 109 -5.07 -5.74 5.98
N THR A 110 -4.41 -5.31 4.91
CA THR A 110 -3.83 -3.96 4.78
C THR A 110 -4.84 -2.82 4.72
N PHE A 111 -6.11 -3.11 4.46
CA PHE A 111 -7.21 -2.21 4.09
C PHE A 111 -6.97 -1.37 2.82
N TYR A 112 -5.77 -0.82 2.61
CA TYR A 112 -5.33 -0.38 1.28
C TYR A 112 -5.09 -1.59 0.37
N TYR A 113 -4.84 -1.34 -0.92
CA TYR A 113 -4.55 -2.40 -1.88
C TYR A 113 -3.45 -3.35 -1.39
N SER A 114 -2.29 -2.82 -1.01
CA SER A 114 -1.19 -3.61 -0.45
C SER A 114 -0.44 -2.84 0.63
N ARG A 115 0.59 -3.47 1.20
CA ARG A 115 1.54 -2.78 2.08
C ARG A 115 2.29 -1.63 1.38
N GLU A 116 2.59 -1.73 0.08
CA GLU A 116 3.24 -0.66 -0.68
C GLU A 116 2.36 0.59 -0.73
N SER A 117 1.04 0.41 -0.72
CA SER A 117 0.11 1.53 -0.60
C SER A 117 0.28 2.28 0.72
N HIS A 118 0.65 1.63 1.83
CA HIS A 118 0.95 2.35 3.08
C HIS A 118 2.16 3.28 2.93
N ILE A 119 3.17 2.90 2.15
CA ILE A 119 4.33 3.77 1.87
C ILE A 119 3.95 4.98 1.01
N ASN A 120 2.87 4.87 0.24
CA ASN A 120 2.33 5.97 -0.56
C ASN A 120 1.35 6.86 0.23
N SER A 121 1.11 6.59 1.51
CA SER A 121 0.33 7.47 2.37
C SER A 121 0.99 8.83 2.55
N SER A 122 0.19 9.86 2.84
CA SER A 122 0.70 11.21 3.02
C SER A 122 1.71 11.29 4.17
N GLU A 123 1.49 10.54 5.25
CA GLU A 123 2.37 10.46 6.41
C GLU A 123 3.75 9.89 6.03
N ALA A 124 3.79 8.78 5.29
CA ALA A 124 5.03 8.19 4.82
C ALA A 124 5.78 9.10 3.84
N ILE A 125 5.05 9.68 2.89
CA ILE A 125 5.63 10.57 1.88
C ILE A 125 6.24 11.82 2.53
N ASN A 126 5.54 12.48 3.45
CA ASN A 126 6.04 13.67 4.13
C ASN A 126 7.35 13.36 4.87
N HIS A 127 7.37 12.25 5.61
CA HIS A 127 8.56 11.80 6.31
C HIS A 127 9.75 11.52 5.36
N ILE A 128 9.49 10.84 4.24
CA ILE A 128 10.54 10.53 3.25
C ILE A 128 11.09 11.82 2.61
N LEU A 129 10.23 12.78 2.28
CA LEU A 129 10.64 14.05 1.68
C LEU A 129 11.51 14.88 2.63
N GLU A 130 11.22 14.88 3.93
CA GLU A 130 12.04 15.55 4.95
C GLU A 130 13.49 15.02 4.97
N CYS A 131 13.72 13.77 4.55
CA CYS A 131 15.05 13.18 4.49
C CYS A 131 15.91 13.64 3.29
N PHE A 132 15.36 14.35 2.29
CA PHE A 132 16.02 14.58 0.99
C PHE A 132 16.81 15.89 0.84
N HIS A 133 17.34 16.45 1.92
CA HIS A 133 18.14 17.68 1.85
C HIS A 133 19.29 17.74 2.86
N LEU A 134 20.40 18.38 2.46
CA LEU A 134 21.50 18.73 3.35
C LEU A 134 21.38 20.19 3.84
N HIS A 135 21.11 21.12 2.93
CA HIS A 135 21.03 22.56 3.26
C HIS A 135 19.65 23.16 2.99
N THR A 136 19.03 22.82 1.86
CA THR A 136 17.77 23.43 1.43
C THR A 136 16.76 22.38 0.99
N TYR A 137 15.55 22.45 1.54
CA TYR A 137 14.45 21.60 1.11
C TYR A 137 14.02 21.98 -0.33
N PRO A 138 13.99 21.02 -1.28
CA PRO A 138 13.48 21.27 -2.63
C PRO A 138 11.96 21.40 -2.60
N GLU A 139 11.46 22.62 -2.86
CA GLU A 139 10.01 22.84 -3.03
C GLU A 139 9.48 21.93 -4.14
N ASN A 140 8.39 21.23 -3.84
CA ASN A 140 7.80 20.26 -4.76
C ASN A 140 6.30 20.14 -4.51
N GLN A 141 5.56 19.76 -5.55
CA GLN A 141 4.12 19.58 -5.50
C GLN A 141 3.71 18.11 -5.52
N LEU A 142 4.55 17.21 -4.98
CA LEU A 142 4.30 15.77 -5.03
C LEU A 142 2.96 15.39 -4.36
N GLN A 143 2.70 15.86 -3.14
CA GLN A 143 1.43 15.58 -2.45
C GLN A 143 0.23 16.09 -3.25
N LEU A 144 0.28 17.34 -3.71
CA LEU A 144 -0.78 17.94 -4.52
C LEU A 144 -1.02 17.14 -5.82
N SER A 145 0.03 16.63 -6.46
CA SER A 145 -0.09 15.83 -7.67
C SER A 145 -0.75 14.47 -7.41
N LEU A 146 -0.47 13.82 -6.27
CA LEU A 146 -1.11 12.58 -5.85
C LEU A 146 -2.58 12.79 -5.48
N GLU A 147 -2.91 13.89 -4.78
CA GLU A 147 -4.29 14.24 -4.48
C GLU A 147 -5.11 14.48 -5.76
N LYS A 148 -4.56 15.22 -6.73
CA LYS A 148 -5.19 15.42 -8.05
C LYS A 148 -5.36 14.12 -8.81
N TYR A 149 -4.34 13.26 -8.78
CA TYR A 149 -4.40 11.94 -9.41
C TYR A 149 -5.47 11.05 -8.75
N ALA A 150 -5.55 11.04 -7.42
CA ALA A 150 -6.56 10.33 -6.66
C ALA A 150 -7.98 10.78 -7.03
N ASP A 151 -8.21 12.10 -7.04
CA ASP A 151 -9.52 12.68 -7.39
C ASP A 151 -9.91 12.33 -8.83
N THR A 152 -8.92 12.37 -9.74
CA THR A 152 -9.12 12.02 -11.15
C THR A 152 -9.57 10.58 -11.34
N ILE A 153 -8.96 9.62 -10.63
CA ILE A 153 -9.28 8.19 -10.80
C ILE A 153 -10.45 7.69 -9.94
N TYR A 154 -10.86 8.44 -8.93
CA TYR A 154 -11.89 8.02 -7.96
C TYR A 154 -13.23 7.62 -8.60
N PRO A 155 -13.77 8.32 -9.62
CA PRO A 155 -15.00 7.89 -10.28
C PRO A 155 -14.85 6.54 -10.99
N ALA A 156 -13.70 6.28 -11.65
CA ALA A 156 -13.43 4.98 -12.27
C ALA A 156 -13.25 3.88 -11.21
N LEU A 157 -12.57 4.16 -10.08
CA LEU A 157 -12.44 3.20 -8.96
C LEU A 157 -13.80 2.79 -8.41
N SER A 158 -14.70 3.78 -8.23
CA SER A 158 -16.05 3.56 -7.73
C SER A 158 -16.88 2.71 -8.68
N LEU A 159 -16.84 3.03 -9.98
CA LEU A 159 -17.53 2.25 -11.02
C LEU A 159 -16.95 0.83 -11.15
N PHE A 160 -15.63 0.70 -11.20
CA PHE A 160 -14.93 -0.58 -11.24
C PHE A 160 -15.33 -1.46 -10.07
N SER A 161 -15.29 -0.95 -8.84
CA SER A 161 -15.60 -1.75 -7.65
C SER A 161 -17.03 -2.28 -7.65
N TRP A 162 -17.99 -1.48 -8.12
CA TRP A 162 -19.37 -1.92 -8.32
C TRP A 162 -19.47 -3.02 -9.37
N LEU A 163 -18.91 -2.78 -10.56
CA LEU A 163 -19.01 -3.74 -11.68
C LEU A 163 -18.27 -5.05 -11.39
N HIS A 164 -17.11 -4.97 -10.74
CA HIS A 164 -16.31 -6.14 -10.37
C HIS A 164 -16.96 -6.96 -9.26
N ASN A 165 -17.72 -6.34 -8.35
CA ASN A 165 -18.54 -7.08 -7.38
C ASN A 165 -19.66 -7.89 -8.06
N ASN A 166 -20.29 -7.33 -9.10
CA ASN A 166 -21.44 -7.95 -9.76
C ASN A 166 -21.03 -8.97 -10.83
N GLU A 167 -20.03 -8.64 -11.65
CA GLU A 167 -19.60 -9.45 -12.79
C GLU A 167 -18.07 -9.45 -12.93
N PRO A 168 -17.32 -10.08 -11.99
CA PRO A 168 -15.85 -10.01 -11.95
C PRO A 168 -15.17 -10.55 -13.21
N GLN A 169 -15.79 -11.49 -13.93
CA GLN A 169 -15.27 -12.03 -15.18
C GLN A 169 -15.44 -11.09 -16.38
N ALA A 170 -16.49 -10.26 -16.38
CA ALA A 170 -16.72 -9.26 -17.42
C ALA A 170 -15.92 -7.98 -17.18
N HIS A 171 -15.62 -7.69 -15.91
CA HIS A 171 -14.87 -6.52 -15.46
C HIS A 171 -13.60 -6.90 -14.70
N PRO A 172 -12.66 -7.65 -15.31
CA PRO A 172 -11.45 -8.08 -14.63
C PRO A 172 -10.56 -6.89 -14.24
N GLU A 173 -9.76 -7.09 -13.20
CA GLU A 173 -8.91 -6.07 -12.58
C GLU A 173 -7.97 -5.37 -13.59
N ASN A 174 -7.47 -6.11 -14.58
CA ASN A 174 -6.56 -5.57 -15.59
C ASN A 174 -7.18 -4.45 -16.43
N LEU A 175 -8.50 -4.48 -16.69
CA LEU A 175 -9.18 -3.40 -17.40
C LEU A 175 -9.10 -2.10 -16.61
N PHE A 176 -9.31 -2.16 -15.30
CA PHE A 176 -9.20 -1.00 -14.43
C PHE A 176 -7.76 -0.55 -14.21
N ASN A 177 -6.82 -1.49 -14.03
CA ASN A 177 -5.39 -1.18 -13.90
C ASN A 177 -4.87 -0.38 -15.10
N ILE A 178 -5.22 -0.79 -16.32
CA ILE A 178 -4.83 -0.07 -17.54
C ILE A 178 -5.32 1.37 -17.51
N VAL A 179 -6.54 1.63 -17.03
CA VAL A 179 -7.12 2.99 -16.96
C VAL A 179 -6.36 3.88 -15.99
N THR A 180 -5.97 3.35 -14.83
CA THR A 180 -5.30 4.11 -13.78
C THR A 180 -3.81 4.33 -14.04
N HIS A 181 -3.15 3.48 -14.85
CA HIS A 181 -1.77 3.70 -15.22
C HIS A 181 -1.55 5.01 -15.99
N LEU A 182 -0.51 5.75 -15.62
CA LEU A 182 0.01 6.88 -16.38
C LEU A 182 0.43 6.42 -17.79
N PRO A 183 0.29 7.27 -18.83
CA PRO A 183 0.85 6.97 -20.15
C PRO A 183 2.37 6.76 -20.10
N ASP A 184 2.89 5.99 -21.05
CA ASP A 184 4.32 5.65 -21.08
C ASP A 184 5.21 6.90 -21.11
N GLY A 185 6.18 6.95 -20.20
CA GLY A 185 7.10 8.08 -20.07
C GLY A 185 6.54 9.31 -19.32
N HIS A 186 5.24 9.33 -19.02
CA HIS A 186 4.65 10.42 -18.25
C HIS A 186 4.97 10.32 -16.75
N ARG A 187 4.92 11.47 -16.08
CA ARG A 187 5.09 11.63 -14.62
C ARG A 187 4.06 12.61 -14.10
N LEU A 188 3.71 12.51 -12.83
CA LEU A 188 2.79 13.44 -12.17
C LEU A 188 3.43 14.81 -11.89
N LEU A 189 4.78 14.91 -11.92
CA LEU A 189 5.50 16.16 -11.82
C LEU A 189 6.24 16.52 -13.12
N ASN A 190 6.40 17.82 -13.34
CA ASN A 190 7.32 18.40 -14.31
C ASN A 190 8.76 18.39 -13.77
N ALA A 191 9.73 18.74 -14.62
CA ALA A 191 11.14 18.81 -14.23
C ALA A 191 11.43 19.85 -13.13
N ASP A 192 10.58 20.87 -13.01
CA ASP A 192 10.61 21.90 -11.96
C ASP A 192 9.83 21.49 -10.69
N LEU A 193 9.42 20.21 -10.59
CA LEU A 193 8.67 19.64 -9.48
C LEU A 193 7.27 20.22 -9.26
N THR A 194 6.73 20.96 -10.23
CA THR A 194 5.32 21.36 -10.26
C THR A 194 4.43 20.25 -10.81
N VAL A 195 3.13 20.29 -10.54
CA VAL A 195 2.17 19.31 -11.08
C VAL A 195 2.19 19.32 -12.62
N ASN A 196 2.31 18.13 -13.20
CA ASN A 196 2.17 17.93 -14.64
C ASN A 196 0.69 17.78 -15.00
N GLU A 197 0.02 18.91 -15.24
CA GLU A 197 -1.41 18.95 -15.61
C GLU A 197 -1.73 18.17 -16.89
N ASN A 198 -0.79 18.11 -17.84
CA ASN A 198 -0.99 17.32 -19.06
C ASN A 198 -1.12 15.83 -18.75
N THR A 199 -0.28 15.29 -17.86
CA THR A 199 -0.42 13.89 -17.40
C THR A 199 -1.76 13.66 -16.72
N ILE A 200 -2.22 14.58 -15.87
CA ILE A 200 -3.53 14.49 -15.21
C ILE A 200 -4.66 14.47 -16.25
N ILE A 201 -4.59 15.33 -17.28
CA ILE A 201 -5.56 15.38 -18.38
C ILE A 201 -5.59 14.06 -19.17
N GLU A 202 -4.43 13.47 -19.48
CA GLU A 202 -4.39 12.19 -20.21
C GLU A 202 -4.97 11.02 -19.38
N VAL A 203 -4.68 10.97 -18.08
CA VAL A 203 -5.33 10.00 -17.18
C VAL A 203 -6.84 10.25 -17.14
N LYS A 204 -7.26 11.52 -17.05
CA LYS A 204 -8.67 11.90 -17.05
C LYS A 204 -9.39 11.44 -18.32
N LYS A 205 -8.79 11.56 -19.50
CA LYS A 205 -9.39 11.06 -20.75
C LYS A 205 -9.66 9.56 -20.68
N LYS A 206 -8.68 8.77 -20.22
CA LYS A 206 -8.83 7.32 -20.04
C LYS A 206 -9.93 6.97 -19.04
N VAL A 207 -10.00 7.71 -17.94
CA VAL A 207 -11.06 7.57 -16.92
C VAL A 207 -12.43 7.90 -17.50
N ASP A 208 -12.57 9.02 -18.21
CA ASP A 208 -13.83 9.46 -18.81
C ASP A 208 -14.29 8.47 -19.89
N GLU A 209 -13.39 7.90 -20.69
CA GLU A 209 -13.67 6.85 -21.66
C GLU A 209 -14.13 5.54 -21.00
N TYR A 210 -13.47 5.13 -19.90
CA TYR A 210 -13.88 3.97 -19.12
C TYR A 210 -15.30 4.15 -18.54
N ILE A 211 -15.56 5.31 -17.94
CA ILE A 211 -16.88 5.64 -17.40
C ILE A 211 -17.91 5.67 -18.51
N HIS A 212 -17.65 6.35 -19.63
CA HIS A 212 -18.57 6.39 -20.77
C HIS A 212 -18.93 4.98 -21.27
N THR A 213 -17.95 4.08 -21.31
CA THR A 213 -18.13 2.70 -21.77
C THR A 213 -19.01 1.89 -20.83
N TYR A 214 -18.79 2.01 -19.51
CA TYR A 214 -19.36 1.08 -18.54
C TYR A 214 -20.49 1.64 -17.67
N ASN A 215 -20.66 2.96 -17.58
CA ASN A 215 -21.68 3.60 -16.74
C ASN A 215 -23.12 3.16 -17.13
N LYS A 216 -23.35 2.84 -18.41
CA LYS A 216 -24.63 2.30 -18.90
C LYS A 216 -25.01 0.93 -18.32
N GLN A 217 -24.08 0.23 -17.67
CA GLN A 217 -24.31 -1.07 -17.05
C GLN A 217 -24.82 -0.94 -15.60
N ILE A 218 -24.86 0.28 -15.05
CA ILE A 218 -25.57 0.54 -13.80
C ILE A 218 -27.08 0.48 -14.10
N ASN A 219 -27.67 -0.68 -13.85
CA ASN A 219 -29.10 -0.95 -13.99
C ASN A 219 -29.88 -0.70 -12.68
N ASP A 220 -29.18 -0.54 -11.56
CA ASP A 220 -29.72 -0.34 -10.22
C ASP A 220 -29.03 0.85 -9.53
N ASN A 221 -29.62 2.03 -9.68
CA ASN A 221 -29.06 3.26 -9.12
C ASN A 221 -29.11 3.29 -7.58
N GLU A 222 -30.09 2.63 -6.96
CA GLU A 222 -30.25 2.65 -5.50
C GLU A 222 -29.15 1.82 -4.83
N ASN A 223 -28.91 0.60 -5.34
CA ASN A 223 -27.82 -0.23 -4.83
C ASN A 223 -26.44 0.34 -5.20
N TYR A 224 -26.29 0.98 -6.37
CA TYR A 224 -25.05 1.68 -6.70
C TYR A 224 -24.77 2.84 -5.73
N ASN A 225 -25.77 3.67 -5.41
CA ASN A 225 -25.62 4.73 -4.42
C ASN A 225 -25.27 4.19 -3.03
N SER A 226 -25.93 3.11 -2.61
CA SER A 226 -25.60 2.41 -1.35
C SER A 226 -24.16 1.88 -1.34
N HIS A 227 -23.66 1.41 -2.49
CA HIS A 227 -22.26 1.01 -2.65
C HIS A 227 -21.30 2.20 -2.52
N LEU A 228 -21.63 3.36 -3.10
CA LEU A 228 -20.82 4.59 -2.93
C LEU A 228 -20.76 5.03 -1.46
N GLU A 229 -21.88 4.95 -0.73
CA GLU A 229 -21.92 5.22 0.71
C GLU A 229 -21.06 4.22 1.50
N LEU A 230 -21.11 2.94 1.13
CA LEU A 230 -20.28 1.90 1.74
C LEU A 230 -18.78 2.19 1.54
N LEU A 231 -18.35 2.65 0.37
CA LEU A 231 -16.96 3.05 0.12
C LEU A 231 -16.53 4.17 1.08
N LEU A 232 -17.37 5.20 1.25
CA LEU A 232 -17.11 6.30 2.19
C LEU A 232 -17.06 5.83 3.65
N GLN A 233 -17.97 4.95 4.06
CA GLN A 233 -17.96 4.34 5.40
C GLN A 233 -16.70 3.49 5.64
N ARG A 234 -16.14 2.90 4.58
CA ARG A 234 -14.87 2.19 4.60
C ARG A 234 -13.65 3.12 4.61
N GLY A 235 -13.85 4.43 4.50
CA GLY A 235 -12.80 5.44 4.45
C GLY A 235 -12.20 5.66 3.06
N ILE A 236 -12.82 5.11 2.02
CA ILE A 236 -12.38 5.21 0.62
C ILE A 236 -13.05 6.44 0.02
N ASN A 237 -12.26 7.40 -0.47
CA ASN A 237 -12.78 8.65 -1.00
C ASN A 237 -11.84 9.25 -2.06
N LYS A 238 -12.26 10.36 -2.66
CA LYS A 238 -11.51 11.03 -3.73
C LYS A 238 -10.10 11.48 -3.36
N HIS A 239 -9.81 11.72 -2.08
CA HIS A 239 -8.49 12.18 -1.63
C HIS A 239 -7.48 11.04 -1.48
N ASN A 240 -7.93 9.78 -1.39
CA ASN A 240 -7.07 8.63 -1.14
C ASN A 240 -7.25 7.47 -2.13
N ALA A 241 -8.03 7.67 -3.20
CA ALA A 241 -8.33 6.65 -4.20
C ALA A 241 -7.08 5.95 -4.79
N HIS A 242 -5.98 6.69 -4.94
CA HIS A 242 -4.71 6.14 -5.41
C HIS A 242 -4.13 5.04 -4.51
N LEU A 243 -4.47 5.00 -3.22
CA LEU A 243 -4.00 3.96 -2.29
C LEU A 243 -4.74 2.62 -2.46
N PHE A 244 -5.78 2.60 -3.30
CA PHE A 244 -6.63 1.44 -3.58
C PHE A 244 -6.44 0.89 -5.01
N ILE A 245 -5.41 1.31 -5.73
CA ILE A 245 -4.98 0.72 -7.01
C ILE A 245 -3.77 -0.18 -6.80
N ASN A 246 -3.34 -0.89 -7.84
CA ASN A 246 -2.16 -1.75 -7.81
C ASN A 246 -0.96 -1.11 -7.10
N GLY A 247 -0.62 -1.62 -5.91
CA GLY A 247 0.36 -1.00 -5.01
C GLY A 247 1.80 -1.03 -5.53
N HIS A 248 2.16 -2.09 -6.28
CA HIS A 248 3.46 -2.14 -6.98
C HIS A 248 3.56 -1.04 -8.03
N TYR A 249 2.53 -0.87 -8.87
CA TYR A 249 2.51 0.20 -9.84
C TYR A 249 2.54 1.58 -9.18
N LEU A 250 1.79 1.77 -8.10
CA LEU A 250 1.78 3.02 -7.35
C LEU A 250 3.19 3.35 -6.80
N LEU A 251 3.88 2.38 -6.22
CA LEU A 251 5.22 2.58 -5.69
C LEU A 251 6.28 2.74 -6.80
N GLU A 252 6.35 1.78 -7.74
CA GLU A 252 7.42 1.67 -8.73
C GLU A 252 7.19 2.54 -9.96
N GLY A 253 5.94 2.65 -10.40
CA GLY A 253 5.53 3.42 -11.58
C GLY A 253 5.30 4.90 -11.30
N ILE A 254 4.87 5.26 -10.07
CA ILE A 254 4.54 6.64 -9.70
C ILE A 254 5.54 7.21 -8.68
N LEU A 255 5.59 6.69 -7.46
CA LEU A 255 6.30 7.34 -6.36
C LEU A 255 7.83 7.35 -6.55
N LEU A 256 8.45 6.19 -6.75
CA LEU A 256 9.91 6.08 -6.85
C LEU A 256 10.52 6.96 -7.97
N PRO A 257 9.93 7.04 -9.18
CA PRO A 257 10.40 7.97 -10.20
C PRO A 257 10.34 9.43 -9.77
N ILE A 258 9.29 9.84 -9.07
CA ILE A 258 9.15 11.23 -8.62
C ILE A 258 10.11 11.53 -7.47
N LEU A 259 10.28 10.63 -6.50
CA LEU A 259 11.27 10.81 -5.43
C LEU A 259 12.69 10.97 -5.99
N LYS A 260 13.04 10.23 -7.05
CA LYS A 260 14.32 10.43 -7.76
C LYS A 260 14.45 11.84 -8.36
N MET A 261 13.37 12.40 -8.91
CA MET A 261 13.36 13.79 -9.40
C MET A 261 13.61 14.78 -8.27
N VAL A 262 12.93 14.60 -7.13
CA VAL A 262 13.09 15.45 -5.94
C VAL A 262 14.53 15.39 -5.39
N VAL A 263 15.10 14.18 -5.27
CA VAL A 263 16.49 13.96 -4.82
C VAL A 263 17.49 14.64 -5.76
N MET A 264 17.29 14.54 -7.08
CA MET A 264 18.16 15.20 -8.06
C MET A 264 18.06 16.73 -7.98
N ALA A 265 16.86 17.27 -7.84
CA ALA A 265 16.63 18.70 -7.70
C ALA A 265 17.28 19.24 -6.42
N GLY A 266 17.04 18.58 -5.27
CA GLY A 266 17.66 18.93 -3.99
C GLY A 266 19.18 18.94 -4.07
N GLN A 267 19.78 17.91 -4.69
CA GLN A 267 21.24 17.86 -4.84
C GLN A 267 21.80 19.04 -5.64
N ASN A 268 21.09 19.48 -6.69
CA ASN A 268 21.49 20.62 -7.49
C ASN A 268 21.31 21.94 -6.73
N GLN A 269 20.23 22.07 -5.97
CA GLN A 269 19.97 23.23 -5.11
C GLN A 269 21.02 23.36 -4.01
N ASP A 270 21.39 22.28 -3.34
CA ASP A 270 22.44 22.29 -2.32
C ASP A 270 23.83 22.60 -2.91
N LYS A 271 24.11 22.16 -4.15
CA LYS A 271 25.33 22.58 -4.86
C LYS A 271 25.33 24.08 -5.17
N ALA A 272 24.20 24.63 -5.60
CA ALA A 272 24.07 26.07 -5.84
C ALA A 272 24.17 26.88 -4.54
N TRP A 273 23.59 26.37 -3.45
CA TRP A 273 23.74 26.94 -2.11
C TRP A 273 25.21 27.00 -1.70
N VAL A 274 25.99 25.94 -1.95
CA VAL A 274 27.45 25.94 -1.69
C VAL A 274 28.17 27.02 -2.49
N GLU A 275 27.83 27.23 -3.76
CA GLU A 275 28.44 28.28 -4.59
C GLU A 275 28.13 29.69 -4.08
N GLN A 276 26.98 29.88 -3.45
CA GLN A 276 26.56 31.18 -2.91
C GLN A 276 27.16 31.47 -1.52
N ASN A 277 27.56 30.44 -0.77
CA ASN A 277 27.96 30.56 0.64
C ASN A 277 29.45 30.30 0.91
N TYR A 278 30.21 29.84 -0.08
CA TYR A 278 31.64 29.56 0.04
C TYR A 278 32.43 30.17 -1.11
N GLU A 279 33.70 30.47 -0.85
CA GLU A 279 34.62 31.06 -1.83
C GLU A 279 35.87 30.19 -2.02
N GLY A 280 36.54 30.37 -3.16
CA GLY A 280 37.84 29.76 -3.45
C GLY A 280 37.84 28.23 -3.46
N GLU A 281 38.95 27.63 -2.98
CA GLU A 281 39.19 26.18 -3.04
C GLU A 281 38.19 25.36 -2.20
N ALA A 282 37.50 25.99 -1.24
CA ALA A 282 36.53 25.32 -0.38
C ALA A 282 35.29 24.81 -1.14
N ILE A 283 34.87 25.48 -2.23
CA ILE A 283 33.68 25.12 -3.02
C ILE A 283 33.76 23.67 -3.50
N GLY A 284 34.91 23.24 -4.02
CA GLY A 284 35.10 21.89 -4.54
C GLY A 284 35.00 20.81 -3.46
N GLN A 285 35.48 21.09 -2.25
CA GLN A 285 35.32 20.19 -1.11
C GLN A 285 33.86 20.11 -0.65
N ARG A 286 33.16 21.24 -0.53
CA ARG A 286 31.77 21.30 -0.08
C ARG A 286 30.80 20.65 -1.06
N LYS A 287 30.98 20.85 -2.37
CA LYS A 287 30.18 20.14 -3.39
C LYS A 287 30.34 18.62 -3.33
N ARG A 288 31.55 18.13 -3.02
CA ARG A 288 31.78 16.68 -2.81
C ARG A 288 31.03 16.17 -1.57
N GLN A 289 30.95 16.96 -0.50
CA GLN A 289 30.15 16.61 0.68
C GLN A 289 28.66 16.51 0.33
N VAL A 290 28.12 17.45 -0.46
CA VAL A 290 26.74 17.36 -0.97
C VAL A 290 26.55 16.07 -1.76
N VAL A 291 27.44 15.75 -2.71
CA VAL A 291 27.32 14.53 -3.51
C VAL A 291 27.32 13.27 -2.65
N ASN A 292 28.24 13.18 -1.68
CA ASN A 292 28.31 12.03 -0.78
C ASN A 292 27.06 11.92 0.11
N HIS A 293 26.57 13.03 0.66
CA HIS A 293 25.37 13.04 1.48
C HIS A 293 24.17 12.46 0.72
N TYR A 294 23.91 12.93 -0.49
CA TYR A 294 22.80 12.45 -1.31
C TYR A 294 22.96 10.97 -1.72
N LYS A 295 24.20 10.51 -1.94
CA LYS A 295 24.48 9.10 -2.27
C LYS A 295 24.26 8.17 -1.07
N GLU A 296 24.68 8.58 0.12
CA GLU A 296 24.74 7.74 1.31
C GLU A 296 23.46 7.82 2.17
N ASN A 297 22.79 8.96 2.19
CA ASN A 297 21.66 9.23 3.10
C ASN A 297 20.33 9.43 2.36
N CYS A 298 20.35 9.91 1.11
CA CYS A 298 19.13 10.17 0.32
C CYS A 298 18.78 9.03 -0.66
N ASN A 299 19.20 7.79 -0.37
CA ASN A 299 18.87 6.65 -1.20
C ASN A 299 17.36 6.34 -1.12
N THR A 300 16.62 6.62 -2.19
CA THR A 300 15.16 6.53 -2.21
C THR A 300 14.64 5.13 -1.83
N SER A 301 15.25 4.07 -2.37
CA SER A 301 14.83 2.70 -2.06
C SER A 301 15.02 2.34 -0.59
N THR A 302 16.12 2.78 0.02
CA THR A 302 16.40 2.52 1.44
C THR A 302 15.42 3.28 2.33
N LEU A 303 15.20 4.56 2.05
CA LEU A 303 14.28 5.40 2.83
C LEU A 303 12.83 4.92 2.74
N VAL A 304 12.38 4.52 1.54
CA VAL A 304 11.08 3.89 1.32
C VAL A 304 10.97 2.59 2.13
N PHE A 305 11.97 1.71 2.05
CA PHE A 305 11.94 0.41 2.73
C PHE A 305 11.96 0.53 4.27
N GLN A 306 12.64 1.54 4.81
CA GLN A 306 12.76 1.76 6.25
C GLN A 306 11.65 2.64 6.83
N CYS A 307 10.86 3.31 5.98
CA CYS A 307 9.82 4.22 6.43
C CYS A 307 8.78 3.45 7.26
N THR A 308 8.44 3.99 8.42
CA THR A 308 7.37 3.49 9.31
C THR A 308 6.38 4.59 9.68
N ALA A 309 6.52 5.80 9.12
CA ALA A 309 5.67 6.93 9.44
C ALA A 309 4.19 6.70 9.07
N TYR A 310 3.90 5.79 8.12
CA TYR A 310 2.53 5.35 7.86
C TYR A 310 1.82 4.71 9.07
N HIS A 311 2.56 4.34 10.13
CA HIS A 311 1.98 3.81 11.37
C HIS A 311 1.04 4.82 12.05
N SER A 312 1.17 6.13 11.84
CA SER A 312 0.22 7.11 12.35
C SER A 312 -1.06 7.24 11.49
N GLY A 313 -1.06 6.66 10.28
CA GLY A 313 -2.15 6.80 9.32
C GLY A 313 -3.42 6.03 9.71
N PHE A 314 -4.57 6.54 9.26
CA PHE A 314 -5.90 6.01 9.60
C PHE A 314 -6.04 4.51 9.35
N PHE A 315 -5.62 4.02 8.18
CA PHE A 315 -5.80 2.62 7.84
C PHE A 315 -4.84 1.68 8.59
N TRP A 316 -3.62 2.12 8.92
CA TRP A 316 -2.75 1.35 9.81
C TRP A 316 -3.38 1.21 11.20
N GLN A 317 -3.93 2.31 11.74
CA GLN A 317 -4.61 2.28 13.03
C GLN A 317 -5.80 1.32 13.05
N ARG A 318 -6.49 1.13 11.92
CA ARG A 318 -7.53 0.09 11.79
C ARG A 318 -6.96 -1.34 11.84
N ILE A 319 -5.77 -1.59 11.27
CA ILE A 319 -5.10 -2.88 11.40
C ILE A 319 -4.74 -3.14 12.87
N ALA A 320 -4.14 -2.15 13.52
CA ALA A 320 -3.77 -2.22 14.94
C ALA A 320 -5.00 -2.45 15.84
N GLU A 321 -6.12 -1.78 15.55
CA GLU A 321 -7.37 -1.95 16.26
C GLU A 321 -7.96 -3.35 16.07
N LYS A 322 -8.00 -3.85 14.83
CA LYS A 322 -8.44 -5.24 14.55
C LYS A 322 -7.56 -6.24 15.32
N MET A 323 -6.26 -6.00 15.41
CA MET A 323 -5.35 -6.84 16.18
C MET A 323 -5.62 -6.78 17.69
N ARG A 324 -5.89 -5.60 18.27
CA ARG A 324 -6.29 -5.45 19.68
C ARG A 324 -7.57 -6.25 19.99
N ILE A 325 -8.56 -6.19 19.10
CA ILE A 325 -9.81 -6.95 19.22
C ILE A 325 -9.55 -8.47 19.17
N ILE A 326 -8.61 -8.94 18.34
CA ILE A 326 -8.22 -10.36 18.28
C ILE A 326 -7.70 -10.85 19.63
N ILE A 327 -6.82 -10.08 20.27
CA ILE A 327 -6.16 -10.45 21.53
C ILE A 327 -6.96 -10.08 22.80
N GLY A 328 -8.15 -9.49 22.64
CA GLY A 328 -8.99 -9.07 23.77
C GLY A 328 -8.43 -7.88 24.55
N MET A 329 -7.62 -7.04 23.89
CA MET A 329 -7.20 -5.75 24.45
C MET A 329 -8.25 -4.68 24.10
N PRO A 330 -8.55 -3.76 25.05
CA PRO A 330 -9.49 -2.67 24.83
C PRO A 330 -8.97 -1.61 23.85
#